data_AF-A0A7J0H9X6-F1
#
_entry.id   AF-A0A7J0H9X6-F1
#
_cell.length_a   1.000
_cell.length_b   1.000
_cell.length_c   1.000
_cell.angle_alpha   90.00
_cell.angle_beta   90.00
_cell.angle_gamma   90.00
#
_symmetry.space_group_name_H-M   'P 1'
#
loop_
_entity.id
_entity.type
_entity.pdbx_description
1 polymer ?
#
loop_
_entity_poly.entity_id
_entity_poly.type
_entity_poly.pdbx_seq_one_letter_code
_entity_poly.pdbx_strand_id
1 'polypeptide(L)'
;MAKIEAPILQIKQNADNIEEEESVLESLKCGVHFLELSSEIGSKSLTFNEDLQSRPWWTPTYDKNYLLGPFEGVSYCPRESKQNQIKQAEAHVPKAIERRSLLPRMIYLSIQCASSSLKENVETNGSVFDPKISLELKILLERYAKFLGFPFQNAVEMLFATSSGRKSSEALSSDLIDWMNFAVFLNAWNLNSNEIGVDNNACRTGTWHLVNSLLEKYILENLRSMGPIISSPGCNLPLLVQLVAEPLAWHALVIQSCVRSSLPSGKKKKKGGPAEQTHSQLSQGIRDSIQSLCAVIEEVENWLREQINCPEDVNMEIILSSLRAKDQKEGPGKVFQILETSISSMHNVEIGDRISQALKSWSSADVARKIVTGQCTVLSEFLRICESKVKSLQGLKLQI
;
A
#
# COMPACT_ATOMS: atom_id res chain seq x y z
N MET A 1 -1.06 -4.89 -15.96
CA MET A 1 -0.75 -4.33 -14.61
C MET A 1 -0.39 -2.84 -14.62
N ALA A 2 0.58 -2.37 -15.41
CA ALA A 2 1.00 -0.95 -15.41
C ALA A 2 -0.12 0.07 -15.67
N LYS A 3 -1.08 -0.25 -16.55
CA LYS A 3 -2.26 0.60 -16.83
C LYS A 3 -3.16 0.84 -15.61
N ILE A 4 -3.06 0.02 -14.57
CA ILE A 4 -3.84 0.12 -13.32
C ILE A 4 -2.96 0.68 -12.20
N GLU A 5 -1.72 0.20 -12.08
CA GLU A 5 -0.81 0.65 -11.02
C GLU A 5 -0.35 2.10 -11.18
N ALA A 6 -0.16 2.60 -12.40
CA ALA A 6 0.27 3.99 -12.60
C ALA A 6 -0.79 5.00 -12.12
N PRO A 7 -2.08 4.86 -12.49
CA PRO A 7 -3.16 5.66 -11.91
C PRO A 7 -3.25 5.54 -10.38
N ILE A 8 -3.13 4.32 -9.84
CA ILE A 8 -3.16 4.12 -8.39
C ILE A 8 -1.96 4.82 -7.72
N LEU A 9 -0.77 4.76 -8.31
CA LEU A 9 0.40 5.47 -7.80
C LEU A 9 0.18 6.99 -7.79
N GLN A 10 -0.44 7.54 -8.83
CA GLN A 10 -0.79 8.97 -8.87
C GLN A 10 -1.75 9.34 -7.74
N ILE A 11 -2.80 8.53 -7.52
CA ILE A 11 -3.75 8.70 -6.41
C ILE A 11 -3.02 8.63 -5.04
N LYS A 12 -2.09 7.68 -4.85
CA LYS A 12 -1.30 7.58 -3.60
C LYS A 12 -0.46 8.84 -3.32
N GLN A 13 0.08 9.45 -4.37
CA GLN A 13 0.98 10.60 -4.29
C GLN A 13 0.27 11.90 -3.91
N ASN A 14 -1.03 12.02 -4.18
CA ASN A 14 -1.82 13.24 -3.95
C ASN A 14 -2.83 13.10 -2.80
N ALA A 15 -2.85 11.96 -2.10
CA ALA A 15 -3.85 11.65 -1.09
C ALA A 15 -3.81 12.54 0.19
N ASP A 16 -2.81 13.41 0.32
CA ASP A 16 -2.72 14.43 1.37
C ASP A 16 -3.46 15.73 1.03
N ASN A 17 -3.97 15.88 -0.20
CA ASN A 17 -4.75 17.02 -0.66
C ASN A 17 -6.00 16.55 -1.45
N ILE A 18 -7.17 16.69 -0.85
CA ILE A 18 -8.44 16.26 -1.45
C ILE A 18 -8.80 16.98 -2.75
N GLU A 19 -8.45 18.26 -2.93
CA GLU A 19 -8.71 18.99 -4.17
C GLU A 19 -7.85 18.47 -5.34
N GLU A 20 -6.57 18.20 -5.07
CA GLU A 20 -5.66 17.60 -6.06
C GLU A 20 -6.12 16.18 -6.41
N GLU A 21 -6.51 15.40 -5.40
CA GLU A 21 -7.00 14.03 -5.58
C GLU A 21 -8.28 13.97 -6.41
N GLU A 22 -9.25 14.86 -6.19
CA GLU A 22 -10.45 14.94 -7.02
C GLU A 22 -10.13 15.27 -8.48
N SER A 23 -9.19 16.19 -8.73
CA SER A 23 -8.70 16.51 -10.07
C SER A 23 -8.06 15.27 -10.75
N VAL A 24 -7.24 14.52 -10.01
CA VAL A 24 -6.68 13.25 -10.50
C VAL A 24 -7.80 12.26 -10.83
N LEU A 25 -8.75 12.04 -9.92
CA LEU A 25 -9.86 11.11 -10.15
C LEU A 25 -10.74 11.54 -11.33
N GLU A 26 -11.01 12.82 -11.52
CA GLU A 26 -11.73 13.36 -12.68
C GLU A 26 -10.99 13.07 -13.99
N SER A 27 -9.67 13.28 -14.02
CA SER A 27 -8.83 12.94 -15.19
C SER A 27 -8.88 11.45 -15.53
N LEU A 28 -9.12 10.60 -14.52
CA LEU A 28 -9.29 9.16 -14.62
C LEU A 28 -10.75 8.72 -14.83
N LYS A 29 -11.63 9.65 -15.23
CA LYS A 29 -13.08 9.41 -15.41
C LYS A 29 -13.73 8.80 -14.16
N CYS A 30 -13.32 9.27 -12.99
CA CYS A 30 -13.77 8.81 -11.67
C CYS A 30 -13.65 7.30 -11.48
N GLY A 31 -12.69 6.67 -12.15
CA GLY A 31 -12.40 5.25 -12.08
C GLY A 31 -13.32 4.31 -12.86
N VAL A 32 -14.34 4.82 -13.57
CA VAL A 32 -15.36 3.99 -14.25
C VAL A 32 -14.74 3.08 -15.31
N HIS A 33 -13.80 3.62 -16.10
CA HIS A 33 -13.13 2.87 -17.17
C HIS A 33 -12.30 1.68 -16.65
N PHE A 34 -11.84 1.70 -15.39
CA PHE A 34 -11.13 0.55 -14.82
C PHE A 34 -12.05 -0.63 -14.54
N LEU A 35 -13.34 -0.40 -14.27
CA LEU A 35 -14.31 -1.47 -14.12
C LEU A 35 -14.53 -2.23 -15.44
N GLU A 36 -14.53 -1.51 -16.56
CA GLU A 36 -14.60 -2.10 -17.91
C GLU A 36 -13.31 -2.84 -18.26
N LEU A 37 -12.15 -2.26 -17.91
CA LEU A 37 -10.86 -2.91 -18.09
C LEU A 37 -10.77 -4.22 -17.28
N SER A 38 -11.41 -4.27 -16.09
CA SER A 38 -11.45 -5.44 -15.23
C SER A 38 -12.14 -6.64 -15.90
N SER A 39 -13.25 -6.39 -16.60
CA SER A 39 -14.00 -7.44 -17.30
C SER A 39 -13.29 -7.89 -18.57
N GLU A 40 -12.54 -6.99 -19.23
CA GLU A 40 -11.72 -7.34 -20.38
C GLU A 40 -10.50 -8.19 -19.99
N ILE A 41 -9.80 -7.85 -18.90
CA ILE A 41 -8.58 -8.55 -18.48
C ILE A 41 -8.89 -9.94 -17.92
N GLY A 42 -10.01 -10.11 -17.21
CA GLY A 42 -10.45 -11.43 -16.73
C GLY A 42 -10.67 -12.46 -17.84
N SER A 43 -10.79 -12.03 -19.10
CA SER A 43 -10.99 -12.88 -20.27
C SER A 43 -9.71 -13.23 -21.06
N LYS A 44 -8.55 -12.62 -20.73
CA LYS A 44 -7.30 -12.75 -21.50
C LYS A 44 -6.23 -13.50 -20.71
N SER A 45 -5.49 -14.40 -21.38
CA SER A 45 -4.30 -15.03 -20.81
C SER A 45 -3.21 -13.98 -20.56
N LEU A 46 -2.49 -14.11 -19.45
CA LEU A 46 -1.37 -13.22 -19.12
C LEU A 46 -0.33 -13.23 -20.24
N THR A 47 0.09 -12.05 -20.65
CA THR A 47 1.22 -11.92 -21.56
C THR A 47 2.54 -12.01 -20.79
N PHE A 48 3.63 -12.33 -21.49
CA PHE A 48 4.99 -12.34 -20.93
C PHE A 48 5.37 -11.06 -20.16
N ASN A 49 4.80 -9.91 -20.51
CA ASN A 49 5.07 -8.63 -19.84
C ASN A 49 4.30 -8.46 -18.51
N GLU A 50 3.34 -9.33 -18.21
CA GLU A 50 2.43 -9.21 -17.06
C GLU A 50 2.76 -10.19 -15.93
N ASP A 51 3.61 -11.19 -16.18
CA ASP A 51 4.15 -12.11 -15.16
C ASP A 51 5.52 -11.62 -14.68
N LEU A 52 5.53 -10.91 -13.55
CA LEU A 52 6.75 -10.36 -12.95
C LEU A 52 7.40 -11.31 -11.91
N GLN A 53 6.67 -12.32 -11.44
CA GLN A 53 7.09 -13.19 -10.33
C GLN A 53 7.81 -14.46 -10.81
N SER A 54 7.47 -14.98 -12.01
CA SER A 54 8.22 -16.10 -12.60
C SER A 54 9.56 -15.67 -13.21
N ARG A 55 9.83 -14.36 -13.29
CA ARG A 55 11.06 -13.80 -13.85
C ARG A 55 12.24 -14.06 -12.91
N PRO A 56 13.32 -14.72 -13.37
CA PRO A 56 14.59 -14.69 -12.64
C PRO A 56 15.03 -13.26 -12.29
N TRP A 57 15.67 -13.04 -11.14
CA TRP A 57 16.21 -11.72 -10.75
C TRP A 57 17.33 -11.25 -11.71
N TRP A 58 18.03 -12.20 -12.33
CA TRP A 58 18.89 -11.99 -13.48
C TRP A 58 18.10 -12.21 -14.77
N THR A 59 16.86 -11.72 -14.88
CA THR A 59 16.30 -11.59 -16.22
C THR A 59 16.91 -10.32 -16.86
N PRO A 60 18.01 -10.40 -17.62
CA PRO A 60 17.90 -11.34 -18.69
C PRO A 60 16.78 -11.12 -19.74
N THR A 61 16.23 -9.96 -20.14
CA THR A 61 15.46 -9.87 -21.44
C THR A 61 16.18 -10.52 -22.67
N TYR A 62 16.70 -11.74 -22.61
CA TYR A 62 17.94 -12.11 -23.31
C TYR A 62 17.88 -13.52 -23.98
N ASP A 63 16.74 -14.21 -24.17
CA ASP A 63 16.72 -15.61 -24.68
C ASP A 63 16.49 -15.81 -26.20
N LYS A 64 16.60 -14.74 -27.00
CA LYS A 64 17.02 -14.89 -28.40
C LYS A 64 18.35 -14.17 -28.59
N ASN A 65 19.43 -14.91 -28.42
CA ASN A 65 20.65 -14.58 -29.14
C ASN A 65 20.48 -15.08 -30.58
N TYR A 66 20.08 -14.22 -31.52
CA TYR A 66 19.87 -14.61 -32.93
C TYR A 66 21.15 -15.07 -33.66
N LEU A 67 22.31 -15.01 -33.00
CA LEU A 67 23.60 -15.40 -33.56
C LEU A 67 24.16 -16.71 -32.99
N LEU A 68 23.61 -17.23 -31.89
CA LEU A 68 24.06 -18.47 -31.25
C LEU A 68 22.84 -19.33 -30.98
N GLY A 69 22.77 -20.48 -31.64
CA GLY A 69 21.66 -21.44 -31.55
C GLY A 69 21.38 -21.96 -30.13
N PRO A 70 20.40 -22.87 -29.98
CA PRO A 70 19.95 -23.35 -28.67
C PRO A 70 21.12 -23.93 -27.84
N PHE A 71 21.17 -23.54 -26.57
CA PHE A 71 22.17 -24.00 -25.61
C PHE A 71 21.88 -25.45 -25.19
N GLU A 72 22.84 -26.36 -25.41
CA GLU A 72 22.71 -27.81 -25.19
C GLU A 72 23.17 -28.30 -23.79
N GLY A 73 23.42 -27.39 -22.85
CA GLY A 73 23.89 -27.74 -21.50
C GLY A 73 22.79 -28.23 -20.54
N VAL A 74 23.17 -29.02 -19.53
CA VAL A 74 22.26 -29.51 -18.47
C VAL A 74 21.79 -28.34 -17.61
N SER A 75 20.49 -28.04 -17.62
CA SER A 75 19.92 -26.97 -16.77
C SER A 75 19.76 -27.45 -15.33
N TYR A 76 20.49 -26.86 -14.39
CA TYR A 76 20.41 -27.18 -12.95
C TYR A 76 19.19 -26.58 -12.23
N CYS A 77 18.23 -25.98 -12.95
CA CYS A 77 16.98 -25.46 -12.36
C CYS A 77 15.91 -26.56 -12.28
N PRO A 78 15.29 -26.83 -11.11
CA PRO A 78 14.19 -27.78 -11.01
C PRO A 78 12.99 -27.30 -11.83
N ARG A 79 12.62 -28.04 -12.89
CA ARG A 79 11.50 -27.70 -13.80
C ARG A 79 10.12 -27.87 -13.16
N GLU A 80 9.95 -28.85 -12.28
CA GLU A 80 8.63 -29.30 -11.80
C GLU A 80 8.03 -28.36 -10.73
N SER A 81 8.85 -27.80 -9.82
CA SER A 81 8.39 -26.83 -8.83
C SER A 81 8.00 -25.49 -9.46
N LYS A 82 8.71 -25.06 -10.51
CA LYS A 82 8.39 -23.86 -11.29
C LYS A 82 7.09 -24.00 -12.07
N GLN A 83 6.80 -25.17 -12.65
CA GLN A 83 5.57 -25.35 -13.43
C GLN A 83 4.30 -25.19 -12.58
N ASN A 84 4.32 -25.68 -11.33
CA ASN A 84 3.19 -25.52 -10.40
C ASN A 84 3.07 -24.08 -9.89
N GLN A 85 4.19 -23.40 -9.63
CA GLN A 85 4.20 -21.97 -9.26
C GLN A 85 3.70 -21.07 -10.40
N ILE A 86 4.07 -21.36 -11.66
CA ILE A 86 3.59 -20.64 -12.85
C ILE A 86 2.08 -20.82 -13.00
N LYS A 87 1.55 -22.04 -12.86
CA LYS A 87 0.10 -22.29 -12.92
C LYS A 87 -0.68 -21.59 -11.81
N GLN A 88 -0.12 -21.52 -10.60
CA GLN A 88 -0.74 -20.78 -9.49
C GLN A 88 -0.70 -19.26 -9.72
N ALA A 89 0.41 -18.73 -10.25
CA ALA A 89 0.55 -17.33 -10.61
C ALA A 89 -0.42 -16.93 -11.75
N GLU A 90 -0.56 -17.77 -12.78
CA GLU A 90 -1.51 -17.57 -13.88
C GLU A 90 -2.97 -17.49 -13.41
N ALA A 91 -3.33 -18.22 -12.34
CA ALA A 91 -4.66 -18.16 -11.74
C ALA A 91 -4.86 -16.97 -10.80
N HIS A 92 -3.80 -16.45 -10.19
CA HIS A 92 -3.86 -15.42 -9.15
C HIS A 92 -3.73 -13.98 -9.72
N VAL A 93 -2.88 -13.77 -10.73
CA VAL A 93 -2.63 -12.44 -11.30
C VAL A 93 -3.88 -11.81 -11.91
N PRO A 94 -4.75 -12.50 -12.67
CA PRO A 94 -5.99 -11.91 -13.18
C PRO A 94 -6.91 -11.42 -12.06
N LYS A 95 -7.04 -12.19 -10.98
CA LYS A 95 -7.83 -11.81 -9.79
C LYS A 95 -7.23 -10.60 -9.08
N ALA A 96 -5.90 -10.55 -8.94
CA ALA A 96 -5.22 -9.40 -8.35
C ALA A 96 -5.41 -8.13 -9.20
N ILE A 97 -5.35 -8.26 -10.53
CA ILE A 97 -5.59 -7.16 -11.46
C ILE A 97 -7.04 -6.67 -11.37
N GLU A 98 -8.00 -7.59 -11.40
CA GLU A 98 -9.42 -7.27 -11.29
C GLU A 98 -9.73 -6.59 -9.96
N ARG A 99 -9.19 -7.11 -8.85
CA ARG A 99 -9.31 -6.50 -7.51
C ARG A 99 -8.75 -5.09 -7.49
N ARG A 100 -7.51 -4.89 -7.97
CA ARG A 100 -6.86 -3.58 -7.95
C ARG A 100 -7.53 -2.56 -8.88
N SER A 101 -8.15 -3.01 -9.97
CA SER A 101 -8.92 -2.14 -10.86
C SER A 101 -10.16 -1.52 -10.19
N LEU A 102 -10.66 -2.09 -9.09
CA LEU A 102 -11.78 -1.52 -8.34
C LEU A 102 -11.37 -0.27 -7.54
N LEU A 103 -10.09 -0.17 -7.14
CA LEU A 103 -9.64 0.84 -6.18
C LEU A 103 -9.94 2.28 -6.60
N PRO A 104 -9.62 2.74 -7.83
CA PRO A 104 -9.89 4.13 -8.20
C PRO A 104 -11.37 4.51 -8.09
N ARG A 105 -12.28 3.59 -8.46
CA ARG A 105 -13.72 3.83 -8.37
C ARG A 105 -14.20 3.79 -6.92
N MET A 106 -13.73 2.84 -6.12
CA MET A 106 -14.10 2.74 -4.71
C MET A 106 -13.61 3.93 -3.89
N ILE A 107 -12.41 4.47 -4.19
CA ILE A 107 -11.89 5.69 -3.56
C ILE A 107 -12.78 6.88 -3.89
N TYR A 108 -13.09 7.09 -5.18
CA TYR A 108 -14.00 8.15 -5.61
C TYR A 108 -15.36 8.07 -4.92
N LEU A 109 -16.00 6.89 -4.95
CA LEU A 109 -17.31 6.70 -4.31
C LEU A 109 -17.25 6.90 -2.80
N SER A 110 -16.15 6.50 -2.15
CA SER A 110 -15.95 6.72 -0.71
C SER A 110 -15.84 8.19 -0.36
N ILE A 111 -15.13 8.99 -1.18
CA ILE A 111 -15.06 10.46 -1.02
C ILE A 111 -16.45 11.08 -1.17
N GLN A 112 -17.21 10.69 -2.20
CA GLN A 112 -18.56 11.21 -2.44
C GLN A 112 -19.56 10.80 -1.35
N CYS A 113 -19.47 9.56 -0.86
CA CYS A 113 -20.23 9.07 0.28
C CYS A 113 -19.92 9.91 1.53
N ALA A 114 -18.64 10.08 1.87
CA ALA A 114 -18.22 10.88 3.01
C ALA A 114 -18.75 12.33 2.93
N SER A 115 -18.66 12.97 1.76
CA SER A 115 -19.12 14.35 1.58
C SER A 115 -20.62 14.51 1.79
N SER A 116 -21.40 13.53 1.32
CA SER A 116 -22.86 13.62 1.35
C SER A 116 -23.43 13.40 2.76
N SER A 117 -22.77 12.57 3.57
CA SER A 117 -23.21 12.21 4.93
C SER A 117 -23.43 13.40 5.86
N LEU A 118 -22.69 14.51 5.66
CA LEU A 118 -22.85 15.74 6.41
C LEU A 118 -23.76 16.78 5.75
N LYS A 119 -23.95 16.71 4.43
CA LYS A 119 -24.81 17.63 3.68
C LYS A 119 -26.29 17.29 3.85
N GLU A 120 -26.62 16.02 4.06
CA GLU A 120 -28.00 15.51 4.08
C GLU A 120 -28.86 16.04 5.25
N ASN A 121 -28.25 16.61 6.30
CA ASN A 121 -29.00 17.17 7.44
C ASN A 121 -29.44 18.63 7.27
N VAL A 122 -29.16 19.25 6.11
CA VAL A 122 -29.70 20.58 5.80
C VAL A 122 -30.58 20.55 4.57
N GLU A 123 -31.86 20.22 4.80
CA GLU A 123 -32.94 20.63 3.90
C GLU A 123 -32.92 22.16 3.78
N THR A 124 -32.27 22.66 2.74
CA THR A 124 -32.61 23.91 2.06
C THR A 124 -31.81 23.96 0.77
N ASN A 125 -32.47 23.56 -0.32
CA ASN A 125 -32.12 23.80 -1.73
C ASN A 125 -31.00 22.93 -2.34
N GLY A 126 -31.40 21.77 -2.89
CA GLY A 126 -31.01 21.39 -4.25
C GLY A 126 -29.80 20.47 -4.48
N SER A 127 -29.10 20.00 -3.45
CA SER A 127 -28.09 18.93 -3.61
C SER A 127 -28.61 17.64 -2.99
N VAL A 128 -29.48 16.95 -3.73
CA VAL A 128 -30.03 15.65 -3.34
C VAL A 128 -28.89 14.63 -3.34
N PHE A 129 -28.69 13.95 -2.20
CA PHE A 129 -27.85 12.76 -2.13
C PHE A 129 -28.24 11.80 -3.24
N ASP A 130 -27.30 11.41 -4.10
CA ASP A 130 -27.61 10.41 -5.13
C ASP A 130 -27.54 9.02 -4.50
N PRO A 131 -28.69 8.35 -4.22
CA PRO A 131 -28.69 7.01 -3.62
C PRO A 131 -27.96 5.99 -4.51
N LYS A 132 -27.73 6.30 -5.79
CA LYS A 132 -26.96 5.46 -6.71
C LYS A 132 -25.50 5.36 -6.30
N ILE A 133 -24.90 6.40 -5.69
CA ILE A 133 -23.49 6.39 -5.27
C ILE A 133 -23.27 5.37 -4.15
N SER A 134 -24.12 5.40 -3.12
CA SER A 134 -24.04 4.44 -2.00
C SER A 134 -24.35 3.01 -2.45
N LEU A 135 -25.35 2.84 -3.34
CA LEU A 135 -25.67 1.54 -3.92
C LEU A 135 -24.51 0.98 -4.75
N GLU A 136 -23.87 1.81 -5.58
CA GLU A 136 -22.72 1.39 -6.37
C GLU A 136 -21.55 0.98 -5.48
N LEU A 137 -21.25 1.75 -4.43
CA LEU A 137 -20.19 1.41 -3.48
C LEU A 137 -20.47 0.07 -2.79
N LYS A 138 -21.73 -0.19 -2.40
CA LYS A 138 -22.14 -1.49 -1.85
C LYS A 138 -21.89 -2.64 -2.82
N ILE A 139 -22.30 -2.50 -4.08
CA ILE A 139 -22.08 -3.53 -5.12
C ILE A 139 -20.58 -3.81 -5.29
N LEU A 140 -19.75 -2.77 -5.29
CA LEU A 140 -18.29 -2.93 -5.39
C LEU A 140 -17.70 -3.56 -4.13
N LEU A 141 -18.19 -3.24 -2.93
CA LEU A 141 -17.80 -3.90 -1.67
C LEU A 141 -18.16 -5.38 -1.66
N GLU A 142 -19.35 -5.75 -2.14
CA GLU A 142 -19.76 -7.14 -2.29
C GLU A 142 -18.85 -7.89 -3.28
N ARG A 143 -18.45 -7.24 -4.38
CA ARG A 143 -17.46 -7.79 -5.32
C ARG A 143 -16.07 -7.90 -4.69
N TYR A 144 -15.66 -6.90 -3.92
CA TYR A 144 -14.38 -6.87 -3.22
C TYR A 144 -14.27 -7.99 -2.17
N ALA A 145 -15.33 -8.21 -1.39
CA ALA A 145 -15.42 -9.31 -0.42
C ALA A 145 -15.25 -10.69 -1.08
N LYS A 146 -15.78 -10.88 -2.30
CA LYS A 146 -15.57 -12.11 -3.07
C LYS A 146 -14.10 -12.35 -3.40
N PHE A 147 -13.31 -11.30 -3.66
CA PHE A 147 -11.86 -11.44 -3.85
C PHE A 147 -11.12 -11.82 -2.58
N LEU A 148 -11.63 -11.41 -1.41
CA LEU A 148 -11.14 -11.85 -0.11
C LEU A 148 -11.56 -13.30 0.22
N GLY A 149 -12.39 -13.92 -0.63
CA GLY A 149 -12.87 -15.30 -0.45
C GLY A 149 -14.11 -15.41 0.44
N PHE A 150 -14.82 -14.32 0.74
CA PHE A 150 -15.96 -14.31 1.66
C PHE A 150 -17.23 -13.74 1.02
N PRO A 151 -18.41 -14.27 1.37
CA PRO A 151 -19.66 -13.52 1.25
C PRO A 151 -19.56 -12.21 2.03
N PHE A 152 -20.21 -11.15 1.53
CA PHE A 152 -20.11 -9.80 2.11
C PHE A 152 -20.33 -9.77 3.63
N GLN A 153 -21.42 -10.35 4.12
CA GLN A 153 -21.74 -10.38 5.55
C GLN A 153 -20.66 -11.11 6.38
N ASN A 154 -20.13 -12.22 5.86
CA ASN A 154 -19.07 -12.97 6.54
C ASN A 154 -17.75 -12.19 6.58
N ALA A 155 -17.46 -11.38 5.55
CA ALA A 155 -16.29 -10.51 5.52
C ALA A 155 -16.40 -9.40 6.57
N VAL A 156 -17.58 -8.79 6.70
CA VAL A 156 -17.89 -7.80 7.74
C VAL A 156 -17.71 -8.43 9.13
N GLU A 157 -18.34 -9.58 9.39
CA GLU A 157 -18.23 -10.29 10.66
C GLU A 157 -16.78 -10.70 10.98
N MET A 158 -16.01 -11.08 9.97
CA MET A 158 -14.59 -11.39 10.12
C MET A 158 -13.80 -10.18 10.60
N LEU A 159 -13.98 -9.00 10.00
CA LEU A 159 -13.30 -7.78 10.43
C LEU A 159 -13.62 -7.42 11.89
N PHE A 160 -14.89 -7.42 12.27
CA PHE A 160 -15.31 -7.10 13.63
C PHE A 160 -14.83 -8.15 14.66
N ALA A 161 -14.81 -9.42 14.29
CA ALA A 161 -14.30 -10.48 15.16
C ALA A 161 -12.78 -10.39 15.35
N THR A 162 -12.03 -9.99 14.31
CA THR A 162 -10.57 -9.82 14.41
C THR A 162 -10.21 -8.57 15.22
N SER A 163 -10.93 -7.46 15.04
CA SER A 163 -10.67 -6.22 15.81
C SER A 163 -11.02 -6.36 17.29
N SER A 164 -12.06 -7.13 17.62
CA SER A 164 -12.44 -7.45 19.01
C SER A 164 -11.58 -8.56 19.64
N GLY A 165 -10.58 -9.09 18.93
CA GLY A 165 -9.71 -10.16 19.42
C GLY A 165 -10.38 -11.54 19.52
N ARG A 166 -11.59 -11.70 18.97
CA ARG A 166 -12.34 -12.97 18.95
C ARG A 166 -11.84 -13.96 17.89
N LYS A 167 -11.14 -13.47 16.85
CA LYS A 167 -10.47 -14.29 15.81
C LYS A 167 -8.98 -13.94 15.72
N SER A 168 -8.17 -14.89 15.26
CA SER A 168 -6.72 -14.70 15.14
C SER A 168 -6.36 -13.67 14.06
N SER A 169 -5.29 -12.89 14.31
CA SER A 169 -4.69 -11.96 13.33
C SER A 169 -4.25 -12.68 12.04
N GLU A 170 -3.86 -13.95 12.17
CA GLU A 170 -3.43 -14.80 11.07
C GLU A 170 -4.51 -14.97 9.99
N ALA A 171 -5.78 -14.78 10.33
CA ALA A 171 -6.87 -14.83 9.35
C ALA A 171 -6.79 -13.71 8.30
N LEU A 172 -6.17 -12.57 8.63
CA LEU A 172 -6.02 -11.42 7.71
C LEU A 172 -4.63 -11.35 7.05
N SER A 173 -3.67 -12.18 7.47
CA SER A 173 -2.25 -11.99 7.13
C SER A 173 -1.91 -12.21 5.66
N SER A 174 -2.66 -13.07 4.95
CA SER A 174 -2.42 -13.39 3.54
C SER A 174 -2.83 -12.29 2.55
N ASP A 175 -3.80 -11.46 2.91
CA ASP A 175 -4.33 -10.37 2.09
C ASP A 175 -4.52 -9.09 2.93
N LEU A 176 -3.55 -8.79 3.81
CA LEU A 176 -3.68 -7.76 4.84
C LEU A 176 -4.07 -6.39 4.28
N ILE A 177 -3.38 -5.95 3.22
CA ILE A 177 -3.64 -4.66 2.57
C ILE A 177 -5.06 -4.60 2.01
N ASP A 178 -5.54 -5.69 1.39
CA ASP A 178 -6.88 -5.73 0.82
C ASP A 178 -7.95 -5.74 1.91
N TRP A 179 -7.72 -6.42 3.04
CA TRP A 179 -8.59 -6.34 4.21
C TRP A 179 -8.67 -4.94 4.80
N MET A 180 -7.54 -4.23 4.88
CA MET A 180 -7.53 -2.85 5.35
C MET A 180 -8.26 -1.90 4.39
N ASN A 181 -8.02 -2.04 3.09
CA ASN A 181 -8.75 -1.28 2.06
C ASN A 181 -10.26 -1.54 2.15
N PHE A 182 -10.67 -2.81 2.30
CA PHE A 182 -12.06 -3.19 2.50
C PHE A 182 -12.67 -2.54 3.75
N ALA A 183 -11.96 -2.55 4.88
CA ALA A 183 -12.43 -1.90 6.12
C ALA A 183 -12.64 -0.39 5.94
N VAL A 184 -11.74 0.29 5.23
CA VAL A 184 -11.86 1.73 4.94
C VAL A 184 -13.06 2.04 4.07
N PHE A 185 -13.25 1.29 2.98
CA PHE A 185 -14.40 1.48 2.07
C PHE A 185 -15.73 1.11 2.75
N LEU A 186 -15.72 0.07 3.59
CA LEU A 186 -16.87 -0.30 4.43
C LEU A 186 -17.23 0.84 5.38
N ASN A 187 -16.25 1.46 6.04
CA ASN A 187 -16.49 2.63 6.88
C ASN A 187 -17.12 3.77 6.09
N ALA A 188 -16.60 4.08 4.89
CA ALA A 188 -17.15 5.15 4.04
C ALA A 188 -18.61 4.87 3.61
N TRP A 189 -18.93 3.62 3.28
CA TRP A 189 -20.31 3.22 2.96
C TRP A 189 -21.25 3.35 4.17
N ASN A 190 -20.78 2.95 5.36
CA ASN A 190 -21.55 3.01 6.60
C ASN A 190 -21.90 4.44 7.05
N LEU A 191 -21.20 5.47 6.55
CA LEU A 191 -21.55 6.87 6.80
C LEU A 191 -22.94 7.24 6.25
N ASN A 192 -23.40 6.57 5.19
CA ASN A 192 -24.70 6.83 4.55
C ASN A 192 -25.68 5.66 4.61
N SER A 193 -25.22 4.43 4.93
CA SER A 193 -26.12 3.28 5.00
C SER A 193 -26.89 3.26 6.32
N ASN A 194 -28.20 3.05 6.26
CA ASN A 194 -29.04 2.74 7.44
C ASN A 194 -29.23 1.22 7.64
N GLU A 195 -28.48 0.38 6.90
CA GLU A 195 -28.76 -1.07 6.77
C GLU A 195 -28.07 -1.96 7.81
N ILE A 196 -26.98 -1.53 8.45
CA ILE A 196 -26.30 -2.32 9.50
C ILE A 196 -26.90 -1.95 10.87
N GLY A 197 -27.78 -2.81 11.39
CA GLY A 197 -28.80 -2.41 12.37
C GLY A 197 -28.48 -2.54 13.88
N VAL A 198 -29.56 -2.20 14.62
CA VAL A 198 -29.94 -2.35 16.04
C VAL A 198 -29.62 -1.19 16.97
N ASP A 199 -28.55 -0.41 16.75
CA ASP A 199 -28.33 0.83 17.50
C ASP A 199 -27.63 1.88 16.60
N ASN A 200 -28.44 2.69 15.91
CA ASN A 200 -28.04 3.56 14.79
C ASN A 200 -26.86 4.50 15.10
N ASN A 201 -26.60 4.81 16.38
CA ASN A 201 -25.52 5.70 16.80
C ASN A 201 -24.24 4.95 17.21
N ALA A 202 -24.35 3.70 17.71
CA ALA A 202 -23.20 2.88 18.08
C ALA A 202 -22.50 2.30 16.85
N CYS A 203 -23.26 1.96 15.80
CA CYS A 203 -22.72 1.34 14.58
C CYS A 203 -21.82 2.29 13.76
N ARG A 204 -22.22 3.58 13.58
CA ARG A 204 -21.42 4.57 12.84
C ARG A 204 -20.11 4.93 13.55
N THR A 205 -20.14 5.05 14.88
CA THR A 205 -18.95 5.33 15.69
C THR A 205 -18.02 4.11 15.77
N GLY A 206 -18.59 2.90 15.73
CA GLY A 206 -17.86 1.64 15.76
C GLY A 206 -16.99 1.38 14.54
N THR A 207 -17.33 1.90 13.35
CA THR A 207 -16.57 1.64 12.12
C THR A 207 -15.34 2.53 11.97
N TRP A 208 -15.38 3.76 12.50
CA TRP A 208 -14.19 4.62 12.62
C TRP A 208 -13.16 3.98 13.54
N HIS A 209 -13.59 3.61 14.74
CA HIS A 209 -12.74 2.91 15.70
C HIS A 209 -12.20 1.60 15.13
N LEU A 210 -13.01 0.83 14.39
CA LEU A 210 -12.58 -0.40 13.73
C LEU A 210 -11.38 -0.15 12.82
N VAL A 211 -11.47 0.83 11.91
CA VAL A 211 -10.40 1.14 10.96
C VAL A 211 -9.15 1.63 11.70
N ASN A 212 -9.32 2.56 12.65
CA ASN A 212 -8.21 3.10 13.44
C ASN A 212 -7.45 2.01 14.19
N SER A 213 -8.16 1.15 14.94
CA SER A 213 -7.54 0.07 15.72
C SER A 213 -6.85 -0.96 14.83
N LEU A 214 -7.40 -1.27 13.66
CA LEU A 214 -6.77 -2.19 12.73
C LEU A 214 -5.49 -1.59 12.15
N LEU A 215 -5.54 -0.34 11.66
CA LEU A 215 -4.36 0.36 11.13
C LEU A 215 -3.26 0.47 12.20
N GLU A 216 -3.61 0.93 13.40
CA GLU A 216 -2.69 1.03 14.54
C GLU A 216 -2.05 -0.33 14.85
N LYS A 217 -2.87 -1.36 15.05
CA LYS A 217 -2.39 -2.71 15.39
C LYS A 217 -1.36 -3.20 14.38
N TYR A 218 -1.70 -3.20 13.10
CA TYR A 218 -0.85 -3.81 12.08
C TYR A 218 0.37 -2.95 11.71
N ILE A 219 0.27 -1.62 11.80
CA ILE A 219 1.44 -0.75 11.62
C ILE A 219 2.43 -0.96 12.76
N LEU A 220 1.96 -0.95 14.02
CA LEU A 220 2.83 -1.15 15.18
C LEU A 220 3.38 -2.57 15.28
N GLU A 221 2.59 -3.60 14.97
CA GLU A 221 3.08 -4.98 14.87
C GLU A 221 4.18 -5.11 13.81
N ASN A 222 3.99 -4.48 12.65
CA ASN A 222 4.98 -4.50 11.59
C ASN A 222 6.27 -3.78 12.02
N LEU A 223 6.18 -2.58 12.61
CA LEU A 223 7.33 -1.85 13.16
C LEU A 223 8.10 -2.65 14.20
N ARG A 224 7.40 -3.28 15.16
CA ARG A 224 8.02 -4.12 16.20
C ARG A 224 8.73 -5.34 15.65
N SER A 225 8.24 -5.88 14.52
CA SER A 225 8.85 -7.02 13.85
C SER A 225 10.07 -6.64 12.99
N MET A 226 10.20 -5.35 12.63
CA MET A 226 11.32 -4.87 11.83
C MET A 226 12.56 -4.63 12.70
N GLY A 227 13.62 -5.38 12.44
CA GLY A 227 14.97 -5.04 12.91
C GLY A 227 15.61 -3.92 12.07
N PRO A 228 16.90 -3.62 12.31
CA PRO A 228 17.65 -2.66 11.50
C PRO A 228 17.61 -3.06 10.03
N ILE A 229 17.20 -2.13 9.16
CA ILE A 229 16.96 -2.40 7.72
C ILE A 229 18.23 -2.90 7.03
N ILE A 230 19.38 -2.39 7.47
CA ILE A 230 20.70 -2.62 6.86
C ILE A 230 21.21 -4.03 7.16
N SER A 231 20.74 -4.64 8.24
CA SER A 231 21.15 -5.99 8.68
C SER A 231 20.22 -7.10 8.17
N SER A 232 19.09 -6.77 7.53
CA SER A 232 18.06 -7.74 7.15
C SER A 232 17.56 -7.53 5.71
N PRO A 233 18.14 -8.24 4.72
CA PRO A 233 17.57 -8.33 3.39
C PRO A 233 16.18 -8.95 3.49
N GLY A 234 15.13 -8.21 3.11
CA GLY A 234 13.74 -8.68 3.18
C GLY A 234 12.94 -8.19 4.38
N CYS A 235 13.35 -7.09 5.05
CA CYS A 235 12.49 -6.42 6.02
C CYS A 235 11.10 -6.11 5.43
N ASN A 236 10.05 -6.17 6.26
CA ASN A 236 8.66 -5.94 5.87
C ASN A 236 8.35 -4.46 5.51
N LEU A 237 9.38 -3.66 5.16
CA LEU A 237 9.26 -2.27 4.76
C LEU A 237 8.25 -2.06 3.63
N PRO A 238 8.19 -2.90 2.56
CA PRO A 238 7.17 -2.74 1.52
C PRO A 238 5.74 -2.81 2.07
N LEU A 239 5.49 -3.67 3.07
CA LEU A 239 4.18 -3.78 3.70
C LEU A 239 3.84 -2.52 4.50
N LEU A 240 4.80 -1.97 5.25
CA LEU A 240 4.62 -0.73 6.01
C LEU A 240 4.32 0.45 5.08
N VAL A 241 5.11 0.59 4.01
CA VAL A 241 4.89 1.61 2.98
C VAL A 241 3.49 1.45 2.37
N GLN A 242 3.06 0.23 2.06
CA GLN A 242 1.72 -0.01 1.52
C GLN A 242 0.61 0.32 2.53
N LEU A 243 0.73 -0.02 3.81
CA LEU A 243 -0.24 0.34 4.86
C LEU A 243 -0.43 1.86 4.95
N VAL A 244 0.67 2.63 4.91
CA VAL A 244 0.63 4.10 4.98
C VAL A 244 0.15 4.74 3.68
N ALA A 245 0.57 4.20 2.53
CA ALA A 245 0.28 4.79 1.22
C ALA A 245 -1.09 4.36 0.64
N GLU A 246 -1.69 3.25 1.10
CA GLU A 246 -3.01 2.79 0.65
C GLU A 246 -4.09 2.98 1.73
N PRO A 247 -4.37 2.03 2.64
CA PRO A 247 -5.57 2.11 3.46
C PRO A 247 -5.56 3.33 4.40
N LEU A 248 -4.41 3.71 4.96
CA LEU A 248 -4.31 4.94 5.75
C LEU A 248 -4.58 6.18 4.89
N ALA A 249 -4.05 6.23 3.66
CA ALA A 249 -4.26 7.34 2.74
C ALA A 249 -5.73 7.45 2.30
N TRP A 250 -6.39 6.33 2.00
CA TRP A 250 -7.82 6.28 1.69
C TRP A 250 -8.66 6.73 2.89
N HIS A 251 -8.27 6.34 4.10
CA HIS A 251 -8.97 6.78 5.31
C HIS A 251 -8.80 8.28 5.53
N ALA A 252 -7.60 8.83 5.31
CA ALA A 252 -7.35 10.26 5.36
C ALA A 252 -8.19 11.04 4.34
N LEU A 253 -8.39 10.54 3.12
CA LEU A 253 -9.27 11.16 2.13
C LEU A 253 -10.75 11.16 2.56
N VAL A 254 -11.22 10.07 3.18
CA VAL A 254 -12.57 10.00 3.77
C VAL A 254 -12.72 11.07 4.87
N ILE A 255 -11.72 11.21 5.75
CA ILE A 255 -11.66 12.26 6.77
C ILE A 255 -11.70 13.66 6.14
N GLN A 256 -10.82 13.94 5.17
CA GLN A 256 -10.77 15.22 4.45
C GLN A 256 -12.13 15.59 3.86
N SER A 257 -12.81 14.62 3.23
CA SER A 257 -14.12 14.82 2.62
C SER A 257 -15.20 15.18 3.65
N CYS A 258 -15.21 14.50 4.80
CA CYS A 258 -16.09 14.81 5.92
C CYS A 258 -15.84 16.22 6.48
N VAL A 259 -14.58 16.56 6.77
CA VAL A 259 -14.21 17.87 7.34
C VAL A 259 -14.59 19.00 6.40
N ARG A 260 -14.25 18.87 5.11
CA ARG A 260 -14.60 19.87 4.08
C ARG A 260 -16.11 20.08 3.96
N SER A 261 -16.89 19.02 4.14
CA SER A 261 -18.36 19.09 4.08
C SER A 261 -19.00 19.61 5.38
N SER A 262 -18.24 19.65 6.48
CA SER A 262 -18.66 20.22 7.78
C SER A 262 -18.61 21.75 7.81
N LEU A 263 -17.80 22.37 6.95
CA LEU A 263 -17.55 23.81 6.98
C LEU A 263 -18.80 24.61 6.61
N PRO A 264 -19.17 25.64 7.39
CA PRO A 264 -20.39 26.40 7.16
C PRO A 264 -20.31 27.21 5.86
N SER A 265 -21.01 26.73 4.83
CA SER A 265 -21.25 27.49 3.59
C SER A 265 -22.33 28.57 3.83
N GLY A 266 -21.96 29.71 4.42
CA GLY A 266 -22.73 30.97 4.41
C GLY A 266 -24.10 30.99 5.12
N LYS A 267 -24.28 31.96 6.04
CA LYS A 267 -25.52 32.35 6.76
C LYS A 267 -26.53 31.23 7.05
N LYS A 268 -26.35 30.47 8.14
CA LYS A 268 -27.43 29.68 8.76
C LYS A 268 -27.75 30.12 10.18
N LYS A 269 -29.05 30.29 10.44
CA LYS A 269 -29.68 30.47 11.76
C LYS A 269 -29.55 29.15 12.53
N LYS A 270 -28.97 29.18 13.73
CA LYS A 270 -28.96 28.05 14.68
C LYS A 270 -30.39 27.56 14.93
N LYS A 271 -30.67 26.29 14.66
CA LYS A 271 -31.83 25.57 15.17
C LYS A 271 -31.31 24.33 15.89
N GLY A 272 -31.30 24.41 17.22
CA GLY A 272 -30.95 23.29 18.09
C GLY A 272 -31.95 22.15 17.96
N GLY A 273 -31.48 20.99 17.54
CA GLY A 273 -32.29 19.79 17.33
C GLY A 273 -31.45 18.51 17.27
N PRO A 274 -32.08 17.33 17.10
CA PRO A 274 -31.41 16.01 17.11
C PRO A 274 -30.25 15.89 16.11
N ALA A 275 -30.30 16.61 14.99
CA ALA A 275 -29.23 16.68 14.01
C ALA A 275 -27.91 17.25 14.60
N GLU A 276 -27.97 18.22 15.53
CA GLU A 276 -26.76 18.77 16.17
C GLU A 276 -26.03 17.74 17.04
N GLN A 277 -26.74 16.78 17.64
CA GLN A 277 -26.13 15.71 18.44
C GLN A 277 -25.40 14.68 17.58
N THR A 278 -25.99 14.26 16.45
CA THR A 278 -25.34 13.36 15.48
C THR A 278 -24.14 14.03 14.82
N HIS A 279 -24.22 15.32 14.49
CA HIS A 279 -23.07 16.09 14.03
C HIS A 279 -21.95 16.17 15.07
N SER A 280 -22.28 16.38 16.35
CA SER A 280 -21.31 16.40 17.45
C SER A 280 -20.56 15.06 17.60
N GLN A 281 -21.29 13.93 17.53
CA GLN A 281 -20.70 12.59 17.63
C GLN A 281 -19.80 12.26 16.43
N LEU A 282 -20.22 12.61 15.21
CA LEU A 282 -19.41 12.41 14.01
C LEU A 282 -18.16 13.28 14.02
N SER A 283 -18.27 14.55 14.40
CA SER A 283 -17.12 15.44 14.56
C SER A 283 -16.14 14.93 15.63
N GLN A 284 -16.64 14.33 16.71
CA GLN A 284 -15.78 13.68 17.71
C GLN A 284 -15.06 12.45 17.13
N GLY A 285 -15.79 11.56 16.45
CA GLY A 285 -15.20 10.38 15.81
C GLY A 285 -14.14 10.75 14.76
N ILE A 286 -14.33 11.84 14.00
CA ILE A 286 -13.34 12.35 13.06
C ILE A 286 -12.10 12.89 13.81
N ARG A 287 -12.28 13.68 14.88
CA ARG A 287 -11.16 14.17 15.70
C ARG A 287 -10.34 13.03 16.31
N ASP A 288 -11.01 12.02 16.84
CA ASP A 288 -10.37 10.84 17.44
C ASP A 288 -9.62 10.05 16.36
N SER A 289 -10.19 9.92 15.16
CA SER A 289 -9.53 9.27 14.02
C SER A 289 -8.29 10.03 13.56
N ILE A 290 -8.38 11.36 13.44
CA ILE A 290 -7.21 12.20 13.13
C ILE A 290 -6.11 12.00 14.18
N GLN A 291 -6.46 12.03 15.47
CA GLN A 291 -5.49 11.85 16.54
C GLN A 291 -4.83 10.46 16.50
N SER A 292 -5.61 9.41 16.29
CA SER A 292 -5.12 8.03 16.20
C SER A 292 -4.19 7.85 14.99
N LEU A 293 -4.58 8.35 13.80
CA LEU A 293 -3.74 8.29 12.62
C LEU A 293 -2.43 9.07 12.79
N CYS A 294 -2.48 10.30 13.31
CA CYS A 294 -1.25 11.08 13.56
C CYS A 294 -0.30 10.34 14.50
N ALA A 295 -0.81 9.82 15.62
CA ALA A 295 0.02 9.09 16.60
C ALA A 295 0.72 7.87 15.96
N VAL A 296 0.00 7.10 15.14
CA VAL A 296 0.57 5.93 14.46
C VAL A 296 1.60 6.32 13.41
N ILE A 297 1.38 7.41 12.67
CA ILE A 297 2.36 7.89 11.67
C ILE A 297 3.59 8.46 12.37
N GLU A 298 3.44 9.17 13.49
CA GLU A 298 4.55 9.69 14.30
C GLU A 298 5.47 8.57 14.82
N GLU A 299 4.91 7.41 15.21
CA GLU A 299 5.72 6.22 15.54
C GLU A 299 6.54 5.72 14.33
N VAL A 300 5.95 5.75 13.13
CA VAL A 300 6.67 5.42 11.87
C VAL A 300 7.78 6.45 11.60
N GLU A 301 7.50 7.74 11.78
CA GLU A 301 8.49 8.80 11.59
C GLU A 301 9.67 8.66 12.54
N ASN A 302 9.40 8.40 13.83
CA ASN A 302 10.43 8.20 14.84
C ASN A 302 11.34 7.03 14.45
N TRP A 303 10.75 5.89 14.07
CA TRP A 303 11.51 4.74 13.61
C TRP A 303 12.33 5.05 12.35
N LEU A 304 11.76 5.76 11.36
CA LEU A 304 12.49 6.14 10.14
C LEU A 304 13.67 7.07 10.45
N ARG A 305 13.50 8.05 11.34
CA ARG A 305 14.59 8.94 11.77
C ARG A 305 15.70 8.18 12.46
N GLU A 306 15.38 7.19 13.29
CA GLU A 306 16.38 6.30 13.91
C GLU A 306 17.19 5.53 12.86
N GLN A 307 16.52 4.99 11.83
CA GLN A 307 17.20 4.27 10.75
C GLN A 307 18.09 5.20 9.90
N ILE A 308 17.61 6.40 9.56
CA ILE A 308 18.32 7.37 8.70
C ILE A 308 19.53 7.98 9.42
N ASN A 309 19.41 8.26 10.72
CA ASN A 309 20.47 8.91 11.49
C ASN A 309 21.60 7.95 11.90
N CYS A 310 21.50 6.66 11.55
CA CYS A 310 22.57 5.70 11.82
C CYS A 310 23.83 6.06 10.99
N PRO A 311 25.02 6.17 11.61
CA PRO A 311 26.23 6.57 10.91
C PRO A 311 26.55 5.66 9.71
N GLU A 312 26.90 6.27 8.57
CA GLU A 312 27.21 5.55 7.33
C GLU A 312 28.31 4.50 7.53
N ASP A 313 29.36 4.83 8.31
CA ASP A 313 30.48 3.93 8.58
C ASP A 313 30.05 2.66 9.32
N VAL A 314 29.15 2.78 10.29
CA VAL A 314 28.61 1.64 11.06
C VAL A 314 27.79 0.73 10.13
N ASN A 315 26.96 1.33 9.28
CA ASN A 315 26.14 0.60 8.32
C ASN A 315 26.96 -0.12 7.25
N MET A 316 28.00 0.54 6.73
CA MET A 316 28.95 -0.07 5.81
C MET A 316 29.69 -1.22 6.46
N GLU A 317 30.12 -1.08 7.72
CA GLU A 317 30.79 -2.15 8.46
C GLU A 317 29.89 -3.37 8.65
N ILE A 318 28.60 -3.18 8.96
CA ILE A 318 27.61 -4.26 9.08
C ILE A 318 27.46 -5.02 7.74
N ILE A 319 27.32 -4.30 6.62
CA ILE A 319 27.18 -4.94 5.30
C ILE A 319 28.47 -5.69 4.94
N LEU A 320 29.64 -5.05 5.09
CA LEU A 320 30.91 -5.64 4.70
C LEU A 320 31.29 -6.84 5.56
N SER A 321 31.00 -6.80 6.87
CA SER A 321 31.23 -7.94 7.77
C SER A 321 30.35 -9.13 7.40
N SER A 322 29.08 -8.88 7.05
CA SER A 322 28.16 -9.92 6.55
C SER A 322 28.66 -10.55 5.24
N LEU A 323 29.13 -9.74 4.29
CA LEU A 323 29.64 -10.22 3.00
C LEU A 323 30.99 -10.95 3.10
N ARG A 324 31.83 -10.60 4.08
CA ARG A 324 33.16 -11.18 4.31
C ARG A 324 33.15 -12.37 5.27
N ALA A 325 32.00 -12.77 5.80
CA ALA A 325 31.87 -13.94 6.66
C ALA A 325 32.38 -15.20 5.93
N LYS A 326 33.50 -15.76 6.38
CA LYS A 326 34.21 -16.87 5.71
C LYS A 326 33.45 -18.19 5.71
N ASP A 327 32.42 -18.31 6.54
CA ASP A 327 31.65 -19.55 6.69
C ASP A 327 30.53 -19.71 5.65
N GLN A 328 30.22 -18.68 4.86
CA GLN A 328 29.18 -18.76 3.83
C GLN A 328 29.73 -19.35 2.52
N LYS A 329 29.51 -20.66 2.32
CA LYS A 329 29.89 -21.38 1.08
C LYS A 329 28.97 -21.09 -0.13
N GLU A 330 27.88 -20.36 0.08
CA GLU A 330 26.86 -19.97 -0.90
C GLU A 330 26.33 -18.57 -0.60
N GLY A 331 25.73 -17.91 -1.60
CA GLY A 331 25.10 -16.59 -1.44
C GLY A 331 25.96 -15.39 -1.89
N PRO A 332 25.50 -14.15 -1.64
CA PRO A 332 26.12 -12.93 -2.13
C PRO A 332 27.59 -12.77 -1.69
N GLY A 333 27.94 -13.15 -0.46
CA GLY A 333 29.31 -13.04 0.06
C GLY A 333 30.34 -13.80 -0.78
N LYS A 334 29.97 -14.99 -1.29
CA LYS A 334 30.84 -15.77 -2.19
C LYS A 334 31.10 -15.07 -3.52
N VAL A 335 30.10 -14.39 -4.07
CA VAL A 335 30.27 -13.61 -5.32
C VAL A 335 31.25 -12.47 -5.08
N PHE A 336 31.13 -11.77 -3.95
CA PHE A 336 32.08 -10.71 -3.56
C PHE A 336 33.49 -11.25 -3.40
N GLN A 337 33.68 -12.39 -2.72
CA GLN A 337 34.98 -13.02 -2.56
C GLN A 337 35.61 -13.45 -3.90
N ILE A 338 34.82 -14.00 -4.83
CA ILE A 338 35.29 -14.36 -6.17
C ILE A 338 35.75 -13.11 -6.93
N LEU A 339 34.98 -12.02 -6.88
CA LEU A 339 35.34 -10.75 -7.53
C LEU A 339 36.62 -10.15 -6.93
N GLU A 340 36.72 -10.09 -5.60
CA GLU A 340 37.93 -9.60 -4.89
C GLU A 340 39.17 -10.45 -5.21
N THR A 341 39.01 -11.78 -5.29
CA THR A 341 40.10 -12.71 -5.65
C THR A 341 40.49 -12.59 -7.13
N SER A 342 39.52 -12.35 -8.00
CA SER A 342 39.75 -12.16 -9.44
C SER A 342 40.53 -10.87 -9.70
N ILE A 343 40.22 -9.79 -8.97
CA ILE A 343 40.94 -8.51 -9.05
C ILE A 343 42.38 -8.64 -8.56
N SER A 344 42.61 -9.39 -7.47
CA SER A 344 43.96 -9.58 -6.92
C SER A 344 44.85 -10.52 -7.75
N SER A 345 44.26 -11.43 -8.54
CA SER A 345 44.98 -12.40 -9.39
C SER A 345 45.14 -11.98 -10.87
N MET A 346 44.76 -10.74 -11.23
CA MET A 346 44.69 -10.24 -12.62
C MET A 346 46.00 -10.24 -13.41
N HIS A 347 47.17 -10.42 -12.77
CA HIS A 347 48.45 -10.42 -13.50
C HIS A 347 48.63 -11.62 -14.45
N ASN A 348 47.81 -12.67 -14.36
CA ASN A 348 48.00 -13.95 -15.06
C ASN A 348 46.85 -14.37 -15.99
N VAL A 349 45.87 -13.51 -16.31
CA VAL A 349 44.68 -13.92 -17.10
C VAL A 349 44.48 -12.99 -18.31
N GLU A 350 44.43 -13.56 -19.52
CA GLU A 350 44.06 -12.86 -20.76
C GLU A 350 42.57 -12.48 -20.75
N ILE A 351 42.27 -11.39 -20.06
CA ILE A 351 40.95 -10.77 -20.06
C ILE A 351 41.08 -9.45 -20.83
N GLY A 352 40.24 -9.24 -21.85
CA GLY A 352 40.31 -8.04 -22.70
C GLY A 352 40.26 -6.72 -21.90
N ASP A 353 40.94 -5.70 -22.40
CA ASP A 353 41.22 -4.43 -21.70
C ASP A 353 40.00 -3.77 -21.04
N ARG A 354 38.85 -3.82 -21.71
CA ARG A 354 37.58 -3.27 -21.20
C ARG A 354 37.12 -3.94 -19.91
N ILE A 355 37.18 -5.27 -19.85
CA ILE A 355 36.76 -6.04 -18.68
C ILE A 355 37.81 -5.86 -17.56
N SER A 356 39.10 -5.82 -17.95
CA SER A 356 40.19 -5.56 -17.02
C SER A 356 40.03 -4.20 -16.31
N GLN A 357 39.71 -3.15 -17.06
CA GLN A 357 39.46 -1.82 -16.51
C GLN A 357 38.22 -1.78 -15.60
N ALA A 358 37.13 -2.44 -16.00
CA ALA A 358 35.91 -2.51 -15.20
C ALA A 358 36.14 -3.22 -13.84
N LEU A 359 36.85 -4.34 -13.84
CA LEU A 359 37.19 -5.08 -12.62
C LEU A 359 38.10 -4.26 -11.70
N LYS A 360 39.10 -3.55 -12.23
CA LYS A 360 39.97 -2.66 -11.45
C LYS A 360 39.22 -1.50 -10.78
N SER A 361 38.12 -1.05 -11.38
CA SER A 361 37.28 0.02 -10.82
C SER A 361 36.25 -0.46 -9.80
N TRP A 362 36.10 -1.78 -9.62
CA TRP A 362 35.13 -2.35 -8.69
C TRP A 362 35.72 -2.44 -7.28
N SER A 363 34.92 -2.07 -6.28
CA SER A 363 35.28 -2.25 -4.87
C SER A 363 34.06 -2.66 -4.03
N SER A 364 34.27 -3.55 -3.07
CA SER A 364 33.20 -3.98 -2.15
C SER A 364 32.70 -2.83 -1.27
N ALA A 365 33.61 -1.93 -0.88
CA ALA A 365 33.28 -0.73 -0.11
C ALA A 365 32.36 0.22 -0.89
N ASP A 366 32.63 0.48 -2.17
CA ASP A 366 31.77 1.35 -2.98
C ASP A 366 30.39 0.75 -3.23
N VAL A 367 30.30 -0.58 -3.36
CA VAL A 367 29.00 -1.27 -3.48
C VAL A 367 28.22 -1.15 -2.17
N ALA A 368 28.85 -1.41 -1.02
CA ALA A 368 28.23 -1.24 0.29
C ALA A 368 27.75 0.21 0.50
N ARG A 369 28.60 1.19 0.17
CA ARG A 369 28.25 2.61 0.20
C ARG A 369 27.01 2.92 -0.62
N LYS A 370 26.96 2.46 -1.88
CA LYS A 370 25.80 2.66 -2.77
C LYS A 370 24.53 2.03 -2.22
N ILE A 371 24.61 0.85 -1.59
CA ILE A 371 23.47 0.20 -0.95
C ILE A 371 22.96 1.06 0.21
N VAL A 372 23.84 1.49 1.12
CA VAL A 372 23.48 2.35 2.26
C VAL A 372 22.86 3.66 1.77
N THR A 373 23.51 4.36 0.83
CA THR A 373 22.97 5.60 0.25
C THR A 373 21.60 5.39 -0.39
N GLY A 374 21.43 4.31 -1.16
CA GLY A 374 20.16 3.97 -1.79
C GLY A 374 19.04 3.72 -0.77
N GLN A 375 19.34 2.96 0.29
CA GLN A 375 18.39 2.72 1.37
C GLN A 375 18.03 4.01 2.11
N CYS A 376 19.01 4.81 2.53
CA CYS A 376 18.75 6.10 3.19
C CYS A 376 17.92 7.05 2.32
N THR A 377 18.12 7.03 1.01
CA THR A 377 17.32 7.81 0.06
C THR A 377 15.85 7.37 0.08
N VAL A 378 15.59 6.06 -0.01
CA VAL A 378 14.23 5.51 0.03
C VAL A 378 13.54 5.80 1.37
N LEU A 379 14.26 5.68 2.49
CA LEU A 379 13.72 5.97 3.81
C LEU A 379 13.41 7.46 3.99
N SER A 380 14.28 8.33 3.48
CA SER A 380 14.04 9.79 3.48
C SER A 380 12.79 10.17 2.67
N GLU A 381 12.59 9.55 1.51
CA GLU A 381 11.37 9.76 0.72
C GLU A 381 10.12 9.26 1.46
N PHE A 382 10.22 8.11 2.14
CA PHE A 382 9.09 7.61 2.93
C PHE A 382 8.80 8.48 4.14
N LEU A 383 9.84 8.99 4.83
CA LEU A 383 9.69 9.95 5.93
C LEU A 383 8.97 11.20 5.46
N ARG A 384 9.34 11.74 4.29
CA ARG A 384 8.67 12.90 3.68
C ARG A 384 7.18 12.67 3.42
N ILE A 385 6.81 11.45 3.00
CA ILE A 385 5.40 11.06 2.81
C ILE A 385 4.66 11.06 4.15
N CYS A 386 5.25 10.49 5.21
CA CYS A 386 4.68 10.49 6.56
C CYS A 386 4.48 11.92 7.09
N GLU A 387 5.52 12.75 7.02
CA GLU A 387 5.49 14.14 7.47
C GLU A 387 4.38 14.96 6.76
N SER A 388 4.23 14.77 5.44
CA SER A 388 3.17 15.45 4.67
C SER A 388 1.78 15.03 5.14
N LYS A 389 1.58 13.73 5.41
CA LYS A 389 0.29 13.20 5.88
C LYS A 389 -0.05 13.69 7.28
N VAL A 390 0.91 13.69 8.21
CA VAL A 390 0.72 14.25 9.57
C VAL A 390 0.35 15.73 9.48
N LYS A 391 1.08 16.50 8.69
CA LYS A 391 0.79 17.93 8.48
C LYS A 391 -0.61 18.16 7.93
N SER A 392 -1.03 17.39 6.93
CA SER A 392 -2.38 17.47 6.35
C SER A 392 -3.46 17.14 7.40
N LEU A 393 -3.32 16.02 8.11
CA LEU A 393 -4.26 15.58 9.14
C LEU A 393 -4.35 16.57 10.32
N GLN A 394 -3.22 17.09 10.79
CA GLN A 394 -3.20 18.14 11.83
C GLN A 394 -3.86 19.43 11.34
N GLY A 395 -3.67 19.80 10.07
CA GLY A 395 -4.36 20.91 9.43
C GLY A 395 -5.89 20.75 9.44
N LEU A 396 -6.40 19.54 9.22
CA LEU A 396 -7.82 19.22 9.32
C LEU A 396 -8.34 19.31 10.75
N LYS A 397 -7.55 18.88 11.74
CA LYS A 397 -7.93 18.95 13.16
C LYS A 397 -8.26 20.37 13.59
N LEU A 398 -7.59 21.38 13.02
CA LEU A 398 -7.83 22.79 13.31
C LEU A 398 -9.14 23.33 12.70
N GLN A 399 -9.72 22.61 11.73
CA GLN A 399 -10.95 23.02 11.02
C GLN A 399 -12.23 22.45 11.64
N ILE A 400 -12.12 21.48 12.56
CA ILE A 400 -13.25 20.82 13.26
C ILE A 400 -13.41 21.42 14.65
#